data_AF-A0A9E0IJ95-F1
#
_entry.id   AF-A0A9E0IJ95-F1
#
_cell.length_a   1.000
_cell.length_b   1.000
_cell.length_c   1.000
_cell.angle_alpha   90.00
_cell.angle_beta   90.00
_cell.angle_gamma   90.00
#
_symmetry.space_group_name_H-M   'P 1'
#
loop_
_entity.id
_entity.type
_entity.pdbx_description
1 polymer ?
#
loop_
_entity_poly.entity_id
_entity_poly.type
_entity_poly.pdbx_seq_one_letter_code
_entity_poly.pdbx_strand_id
1 'polypeptide(L)'
;MNTSGRRRRWILAGLALGLGAAVLGYRGPGQGLVRGYLGDVAATMLVYALLGLVAAAAWSPRWIWWTTRWLAPAWARAAATLLIATGLELGQAGLWRQVGLDGVVLGTTVDPYDLLAYGIGVAVAWAWDGARADVISA
;
A
#
# COMPACT_ATOMS: atom_id res chain seq x y z
N MET A 1 9.19 -18.08 -8.60
CA MET A 1 8.45 -16.93 -9.17
C MET A 1 9.21 -16.41 -10.37
N ASN A 2 8.55 -16.10 -11.49
CA ASN A 2 9.22 -15.57 -12.68
C ASN A 2 9.82 -14.18 -12.37
N THR A 3 11.04 -13.90 -12.83
CA THR A 3 11.81 -12.66 -12.53
C THR A 3 11.02 -11.39 -12.88
N SER A 4 10.15 -11.49 -13.88
CA SER A 4 9.22 -10.44 -14.33
C SER A 4 8.19 -10.00 -13.28
N GLY A 5 7.72 -10.91 -12.42
CA GLY A 5 6.80 -10.56 -11.32
C GLY A 5 7.51 -9.78 -10.23
N ARG A 6 8.74 -10.17 -9.90
CA ARG A 6 9.53 -9.51 -8.84
C ARG A 6 9.91 -8.09 -9.25
N ARG A 7 10.36 -7.93 -10.49
CA ARG A 7 10.69 -6.63 -11.08
C ARG A 7 9.50 -5.67 -11.05
N ARG A 8 8.30 -6.15 -11.41
CA ARG A 8 7.06 -5.32 -11.39
C ARG A 8 6.72 -4.79 -10.01
N ARG A 9 6.88 -5.60 -8.97
CA ARG A 9 6.60 -5.19 -7.59
C ARG A 9 7.63 -4.21 -7.07
N TRP A 10 8.90 -4.37 -7.44
CA TRP A 10 9.92 -3.35 -7.17
C TRP A 10 9.63 -2.03 -7.85
N ILE A 11 9.16 -2.04 -9.11
CA ILE A 11 8.74 -0.82 -9.81
C ILE A 11 7.55 -0.18 -9.11
N LEU A 12 6.52 -0.95 -8.75
CA LEU A 12 5.37 -0.45 -8.02
C LEU A 12 5.77 0.18 -6.67
N ALA A 13 6.64 -0.50 -5.91
CA ALA A 13 7.17 0.04 -4.66
C ALA A 13 7.95 1.35 -4.89
N GLY A 14 8.79 1.41 -5.93
CA GLY A 14 9.51 2.63 -6.30
C GLY A 14 8.60 3.78 -6.70
N LEU A 15 7.53 3.50 -7.47
CA LEU A 15 6.52 4.49 -7.84
C LEU A 15 5.76 4.99 -6.61
N ALA A 16 5.36 4.09 -5.71
CA ALA A 16 4.69 4.45 -4.47
C ALA A 16 5.57 5.33 -3.57
N LEU A 17 6.86 5.01 -3.45
CA LEU A 17 7.83 5.84 -2.72
C LEU A 17 8.03 7.21 -3.39
N GLY A 18 8.15 7.25 -4.72
CA GLY A 18 8.27 8.49 -5.47
C GLY A 18 7.03 9.39 -5.30
N LEU A 19 5.83 8.79 -5.34
CA LEU A 19 4.58 9.48 -5.07
C LEU A 19 4.51 10.01 -3.63
N GLY A 20 4.85 9.18 -2.65
CA GLY A 20 4.92 9.59 -1.24
C GLY A 20 5.91 10.75 -1.01
N ALA A 21 7.09 10.70 -1.63
CA ALA A 21 8.07 11.79 -1.57
C ALA A 21 7.53 13.08 -2.20
N ALA A 22 6.85 12.98 -3.35
CA ALA A 22 6.22 14.12 -4.01
C ALA A 22 5.09 14.74 -3.16
N VAL A 23 4.27 13.91 -2.53
CA VAL A 23 3.21 14.32 -1.59
C VAL A 23 3.80 15.08 -0.40
N LEU A 24 4.89 14.58 0.19
CA LEU A 24 5.56 15.25 1.31
C LEU A 24 6.18 16.59 0.88
N GLY A 25 6.77 16.64 -0.31
CA GLY A 25 7.36 17.85 -0.90
C GLY A 25 6.35 18.90 -1.37
N TYR A 26 5.08 18.52 -1.57
CA TYR A 26 4.04 19.43 -2.05
C TYR A 26 3.71 20.51 -1.00
N ARG A 27 3.75 21.77 -1.44
CA ARG A 27 3.47 22.99 -0.64
C ARG A 27 2.39 23.87 -1.27
N GLY A 28 1.69 23.39 -2.30
CA GLY A 28 0.70 24.15 -3.05
C GLY A 28 -0.70 24.16 -2.42
N PRO A 29 -1.71 24.74 -3.09
CA PRO A 29 -3.09 24.75 -2.62
C PRO A 29 -3.63 23.33 -2.43
N GLY A 30 -4.46 23.13 -1.40
CA GLY A 30 -5.01 21.80 -1.08
C GLY A 30 -4.00 20.84 -0.46
N GLN A 31 -2.88 21.34 0.09
CA GLN A 31 -1.82 20.53 0.69
C GLN A 31 -2.32 19.47 1.68
N GLY A 32 -3.30 19.81 2.53
CA GLY A 32 -3.88 18.86 3.48
C GLY A 32 -4.53 17.65 2.79
N LEU A 33 -5.29 17.89 1.72
CA LEU A 33 -5.95 16.83 0.94
C LEU A 33 -4.93 15.96 0.19
N VAL A 34 -3.89 16.58 -0.36
CA VAL A 34 -2.80 15.86 -1.03
C VAL A 34 -2.03 14.99 -0.04
N ARG A 35 -1.75 15.51 1.17
CA ARG A 35 -1.01 14.76 2.20
C ARG A 35 -1.82 13.67 2.87
N GLY A 36 -3.13 13.85 3.02
CA GLY A 36 -4.05 12.80 3.46
C GLY A 36 -4.23 11.76 2.35
N TYR A 37 -5.23 11.98 1.49
CA TYR A 37 -5.72 10.96 0.56
C TYR A 37 -4.69 10.46 -0.45
N LEU A 38 -3.88 11.35 -1.07
CA LEU A 38 -2.87 10.87 -2.03
C LEU A 38 -1.70 10.18 -1.33
N GLY A 39 -1.39 10.58 -0.09
CA GLY A 39 -0.47 9.88 0.79
C GLY A 39 -0.94 8.47 1.10
N ASP A 40 -2.23 8.31 1.40
CA ASP A 40 -2.86 7.01 1.70
C ASP A 40 -2.91 6.07 0.50
N VAL A 41 -3.21 6.61 -0.68
CA VAL A 41 -3.10 5.86 -1.95
C VAL A 41 -1.67 5.35 -2.13
N ALA A 42 -0.67 6.23 -1.94
CA ALA A 42 0.75 5.84 -2.07
C ALA A 42 1.15 4.78 -1.02
N ALA A 43 0.72 4.94 0.23
CA ALA A 43 1.01 4.03 1.32
C ALA A 43 0.43 2.63 1.06
N THR A 44 -0.84 2.54 0.65
CA THR A 44 -1.48 1.24 0.37
C THR A 44 -0.87 0.55 -0.85
N MET A 45 -0.50 1.29 -1.91
CA MET A 45 0.29 0.75 -3.03
C MET A 45 1.63 0.18 -2.56
N LEU A 46 2.33 0.89 -1.67
CA LEU A 46 3.60 0.44 -1.11
C LEU A 46 3.43 -0.83 -0.27
N VAL A 47 2.46 -0.85 0.65
CA VAL A 47 2.17 -2.03 1.50
C VAL A 47 1.84 -3.23 0.63
N TYR A 48 0.98 -3.09 -0.37
CA TYR A 48 0.66 -4.16 -1.32
C TYR A 48 1.91 -4.71 -2.01
N ALA A 49 2.76 -3.82 -2.53
CA ALA A 49 4.00 -4.18 -3.21
C ALA A 49 4.96 -4.94 -2.29
N LEU A 50 5.12 -4.47 -1.05
CA LEU A 50 5.95 -5.09 -0.03
C LEU A 50 5.44 -6.48 0.36
N LEU A 51 4.14 -6.65 0.59
CA LEU A 51 3.54 -7.97 0.85
C LEU A 51 3.83 -8.93 -0.30
N GLY A 52 3.74 -8.46 -1.54
CA GLY A 52 4.08 -9.27 -2.73
C GLY A 52 5.57 -9.55 -2.90
N LEU A 53 6.46 -8.72 -2.37
CA LEU A 53 7.91 -8.96 -2.34
C LEU A 53 8.28 -9.96 -1.24
N VAL A 54 7.67 -9.82 -0.06
CA VAL A 54 7.83 -10.72 1.09
C VAL A 54 7.34 -12.13 0.74
N ALA A 55 6.13 -12.25 0.16
CA ALA A 55 5.60 -13.53 -0.31
C ALA A 55 6.47 -14.18 -1.40
N ALA A 56 7.27 -13.38 -2.12
CA ALA A 56 8.16 -13.82 -3.19
C ALA A 56 9.61 -14.07 -2.74
N ALA A 57 9.95 -13.74 -1.49
CA ALA A 57 11.32 -13.80 -1.01
C ALA A 57 11.75 -15.27 -0.80
N ALA A 58 12.55 -15.78 -1.73
CA ALA A 58 13.11 -17.13 -1.68
C ALA A 58 14.13 -17.34 -0.54
N TRP A 59 14.62 -16.26 0.07
CA TRP A 59 15.60 -16.28 1.16
C TRP A 59 14.97 -16.20 2.55
N SER A 60 13.64 -16.13 2.63
CA SER A 60 12.96 -16.04 3.92
C SER A 60 13.18 -17.34 4.72
N PRO A 61 13.58 -17.22 6.00
CA PRO A 61 13.57 -18.34 6.94
C PRO A 61 12.30 -19.17 6.81
N ARG A 62 12.41 -20.50 6.91
CA ARG A 62 11.28 -21.43 6.74
C ARG A 62 10.03 -20.98 7.50
N TRP A 63 10.18 -20.45 8.72
CA TRP A 63 9.05 -19.97 9.53
C TRP A 63 8.29 -18.78 8.90
N ILE A 64 8.99 -17.83 8.24
CA ILE A 64 8.36 -16.72 7.51
C ILE A 64 7.62 -17.23 6.27
N TRP A 65 8.13 -18.28 5.64
CA TRP A 65 7.50 -18.83 4.45
C TRP A 65 6.11 -19.41 4.74
N TRP A 66 5.96 -20.13 5.84
CA TRP A 66 4.66 -20.64 6.30
C TRP A 66 3.66 -19.51 6.59
N THR A 67 4.13 -18.41 7.17
CA THR A 67 3.27 -17.28 7.53
C THR A 67 2.98 -16.33 6.38
N THR A 68 3.62 -16.46 5.22
CA THR A 68 3.45 -15.52 4.10
C THR A 68 3.00 -16.18 2.81
N ARG A 69 3.00 -17.52 2.74
CA ARG A 69 2.45 -18.30 1.60
C ARG A 69 1.02 -17.90 1.23
N TRP A 70 0.17 -17.61 2.22
CA TRP A 70 -1.23 -17.25 1.98
C TRP A 70 -1.39 -15.89 1.29
N LEU A 71 -0.34 -15.06 1.24
CA LEU A 71 -0.27 -13.81 0.48
C LEU A 71 0.15 -14.01 -0.99
N ALA A 72 0.35 -15.25 -1.45
CA ALA A 72 0.69 -15.52 -2.84
C ALA A 72 -0.38 -15.08 -3.87
N PRO A 73 -1.69 -15.25 -3.63
CA PRO A 73 -2.71 -14.72 -4.53
C PRO A 73 -2.86 -13.19 -4.41
N ALA A 74 -3.17 -12.53 -5.52
CA ALA A 74 -3.35 -11.08 -5.57
C ALA A 74 -4.48 -10.57 -4.66
N TRP A 75 -5.60 -11.32 -4.61
CA TRP A 75 -6.74 -10.98 -3.75
C TRP A 75 -6.37 -11.03 -2.26
N ALA A 76 -5.52 -11.96 -1.83
CA ALA A 76 -5.13 -12.09 -0.43
C ALA A 76 -4.22 -10.93 0.00
N ARG A 77 -3.35 -10.44 -0.91
CA ARG A 77 -2.58 -9.21 -0.68
C ARG A 77 -3.49 -8.00 -0.59
N ALA A 78 -4.46 -7.88 -1.50
CA ALA A 78 -5.42 -6.78 -1.48
C ALA A 78 -6.19 -6.73 -0.15
N ALA A 79 -6.72 -7.88 0.28
CA ALA A 79 -7.40 -8.00 1.57
C ALA A 79 -6.49 -7.67 2.75
N ALA A 80 -5.26 -8.20 2.77
CA ALA A 80 -4.30 -7.91 3.83
C ALA A 80 -3.91 -6.42 3.89
N THR A 81 -3.71 -5.77 2.73
CA THR A 81 -3.41 -4.34 2.66
C THR A 81 -4.57 -3.51 3.21
N LEU A 82 -5.82 -3.81 2.83
CA LEU A 82 -6.99 -3.13 3.37
C LEU A 82 -7.11 -3.32 4.88
N LEU A 83 -6.94 -4.55 5.38
CA LEU A 83 -6.99 -4.84 6.82
C LEU A 83 -5.91 -4.09 7.60
N ILE A 84 -4.69 -4.00 7.05
CA ILE A 84 -3.60 -3.23 7.66
C ILE A 84 -3.96 -1.74 7.69
N ALA A 85 -4.41 -1.17 6.58
CA ALA A 85 -4.75 0.24 6.47
C ALA A 85 -5.89 0.62 7.42
N THR A 86 -7.01 -0.10 7.37
CA THR A 86 -8.14 0.09 8.27
C THR A 86 -7.77 -0.14 9.73
N GLY A 87 -6.92 -1.14 10.02
CA GLY A 87 -6.44 -1.40 11.38
C GLY A 87 -5.60 -0.25 11.95
N LEU A 88 -4.77 0.39 11.12
CA LEU A 88 -4.00 1.58 11.51
C LEU A 88 -4.91 2.78 11.78
N GLU A 89 -5.90 3.02 10.92
CA GLU A 89 -6.88 4.10 11.08
C GLU A 89 -7.69 3.93 12.38
N LEU A 90 -8.18 2.72 12.67
CA LEU A 90 -8.87 2.41 13.92
C LEU A 90 -7.95 2.53 15.15
N GLY A 91 -6.69 2.13 15.02
CA GLY A 91 -5.69 2.28 16.08
C GLY A 91 -5.42 3.75 16.42
N GLN A 92 -5.34 4.61 15.40
CA GLN A 92 -5.19 6.06 15.55
C GLN A 92 -6.44 6.71 16.17
N ALA A 93 -7.63 6.28 15.77
CA ALA A 93 -8.89 6.82 16.28
C ALA A 93 -9.19 6.43 17.74
N GLY A 94 -8.80 5.24 18.19
CA GLY A 94 -9.27 4.68 19.47
C GLY A 94 -8.24 4.50 20.58
N LEU A 95 -6.96 4.24 20.25
CA LEU A 95 -6.00 3.70 21.23
C LEU A 95 -4.67 4.46 21.29
N TRP A 96 -4.23 5.02 20.18
CA TRP A 96 -2.93 5.68 20.06
C TRP A 96 -3.13 7.15 19.71
N ARG A 97 -3.36 8.01 20.71
CA ARG A 97 -3.22 9.47 20.49
C ARG A 97 -1.76 9.73 20.08
N GLN A 98 -1.53 10.06 18.81
CA GLN A 98 -0.18 10.25 18.28
C GLN A 98 0.21 11.72 18.17
N VAL A 99 1.50 11.94 18.44
CA VAL A 99 2.26 13.17 18.25
C VAL A 99 2.48 13.36 16.74
N GLY A 100 1.96 14.45 16.17
CA GLY A 100 2.17 14.76 14.75
C GLY A 100 3.63 15.14 14.47
N LEU A 101 4.24 14.52 13.46
CA LEU A 101 5.50 14.97 12.88
C LEU A 101 5.21 15.98 11.78
N ASP A 102 5.76 17.20 11.91
CA ASP A 102 5.85 18.23 10.85
C ASP A 102 4.60 18.45 9.99
N GLY A 103 3.46 18.70 10.63
CA GLY A 103 2.23 19.09 9.94
C GLY A 103 1.50 17.92 9.26
N VAL A 104 1.86 16.68 9.56
CA VAL A 104 0.99 15.52 9.36
C VAL A 104 0.10 15.44 10.60
N VAL A 105 -1.14 15.93 10.47
CA VAL A 105 -2.17 15.69 11.49
C VAL A 105 -2.57 14.24 11.35
N LEU A 106 -2.20 13.43 12.33
CA LEU A 106 -2.65 12.05 12.41
C LEU A 106 -4.13 12.08 12.80
N GLY A 107 -4.97 11.47 11.97
CA GLY A 107 -6.42 11.53 12.10
C GLY A 107 -6.87 11.11 13.50
N THR A 108 -7.64 11.96 14.17
CA THR A 108 -8.24 11.66 15.48
C THR A 108 -9.62 11.01 15.34
N THR A 109 -10.12 10.91 14.11
CA THR A 109 -11.43 10.39 13.73
C THR A 109 -11.28 9.55 12.47
N VAL A 110 -12.07 8.48 12.38
CA VAL A 110 -12.19 7.67 11.15
C VAL A 110 -12.83 8.55 10.06
N ASP A 111 -12.16 8.67 8.90
CA ASP A 111 -12.68 9.40 7.74
C ASP A 111 -13.04 8.38 6.64
N PRO A 112 -14.33 8.27 6.24
CA PRO A 112 -14.70 7.37 5.15
C PRO A 112 -13.97 7.65 3.82
N TYR A 113 -13.42 8.85 3.62
CA TYR A 113 -12.59 9.16 2.46
C TYR A 113 -11.19 8.51 2.53
N ASP A 114 -10.66 8.24 3.72
CA ASP A 114 -9.41 7.48 3.90
C ASP A 114 -9.61 6.03 3.48
N LEU A 115 -10.74 5.42 3.87
CA LEU A 115 -11.14 4.08 3.39
C LEU A 115 -11.25 4.02 1.87
N LEU A 116 -11.80 5.06 1.25
CA LEU A 116 -11.86 5.16 -0.21
C LEU A 116 -10.45 5.27 -0.82
N ALA A 117 -9.58 6.09 -0.25
CA ALA A 117 -8.19 6.22 -0.68
C ALA A 117 -7.44 4.88 -0.59
N TYR A 118 -7.66 4.11 0.48
CA TYR A 118 -7.11 2.76 0.62
C TYR A 118 -7.62 1.83 -0.49
N GLY A 119 -8.93 1.87 -0.76
CA GLY A 119 -9.55 1.12 -1.84
C GLY A 119 -8.93 1.44 -3.20
N ILE A 120 -8.70 2.72 -3.49
CA ILE A 120 -8.09 3.19 -4.73
C ILE A 120 -6.64 2.68 -4.85
N GLY A 121 -5.80 2.88 -3.84
CA GLY A 121 -4.40 2.43 -3.90
C GLY A 121 -4.29 0.90 -4.04
N VAL A 122 -5.15 0.15 -3.36
CA VAL A 122 -5.24 -1.32 -3.52
C VAL A 122 -5.72 -1.70 -4.92
N ALA A 123 -6.74 -1.04 -5.46
CA ALA A 123 -7.24 -1.30 -6.81
C ALA A 123 -6.16 -1.04 -7.87
N VAL A 124 -5.42 0.07 -7.76
CA VAL A 124 -4.29 0.40 -8.63
C VAL A 124 -3.21 -0.68 -8.54
N ALA A 125 -2.83 -1.09 -7.33
CA ALA A 125 -1.80 -2.11 -7.11
C ALA A 125 -2.22 -3.49 -7.62
N TRP A 126 -3.48 -3.86 -7.43
CA TRP A 126 -4.03 -5.12 -7.94
C TRP A 126 -4.12 -5.11 -9.47
N ALA A 127 -4.62 -4.03 -10.08
CA ALA A 127 -4.65 -3.87 -11.52
C ALA A 127 -3.23 -3.94 -12.13
N TRP A 128 -2.24 -3.34 -11.47
CA TRP A 128 -0.83 -3.42 -11.87
C TRP A 128 -0.29 -4.85 -11.92
N ASP A 129 -0.64 -5.67 -10.92
CA ASP A 129 -0.31 -7.09 -10.91
C ASP A 129 -1.07 -7.87 -12.00
N GLY A 130 -2.31 -7.44 -12.32
CA GLY A 130 -3.21 -8.06 -13.29
C GLY A 130 -2.99 -7.72 -14.77
N ALA A 131 -2.34 -6.60 -15.09
CA ALA A 131 -2.18 -6.03 -16.46
C ALA A 131 -1.36 -6.88 -17.47
N ARG A 132 -1.22 -8.19 -17.26
CA ARG A 132 -0.62 -9.16 -18.19
C ARG A 132 -1.38 -10.48 -18.34
N ALA A 133 -2.59 -10.63 -17.79
CA ALA A 133 -3.43 -11.75 -18.23
C ALA A 133 -3.75 -11.64 -19.75
N ASP A 134 -3.78 -10.41 -20.28
CA ASP A 134 -4.38 -10.14 -21.59
C ASP A 134 -3.36 -9.82 -22.72
N VAL A 135 -2.07 -9.63 -22.39
CA VAL A 135 -1.03 -9.25 -23.38
C VAL A 135 -0.30 -10.47 -23.96
N ILE A 136 -0.57 -11.68 -23.44
CA ILE A 136 0.02 -12.94 -23.93
C ILE A 136 -1.02 -13.78 -24.70
N SER A 137 -2.28 -13.35 -24.70
CA SER A 137 -3.41 -14.00 -25.38
C SER A 137 -3.86 -13.28 -26.67
N ALA A 138 -3.10 -12.29 -27.15
CA ALA A 138 -3.29 -11.59 -28.43
C ALA A 138 -2.05 -11.77 -29.31
#